data_AF-A0A9X4KIN3-F1
#
_entry.id   AF-A0A9X4KIN3-F1
#
_cell.length_a   1.000
_cell.length_b   1.000
_cell.length_c   1.000
_cell.angle_alpha   90.00
_cell.angle_beta   90.00
_cell.angle_gamma   90.00
#
_symmetry.space_group_name_H-M   'P 1'
#
loop_
_entity.id
_entity.type
_entity.pdbx_description
1 polymer ?
#
loop_
_entity_poly.entity_id
_entity_poly.type
_entity_poly.pdbx_seq_one_letter_code
_entity_poly.pdbx_strand_id
1 'polypeptide(L)'
;MRGKDEALLRYEDTVEAILDEQEFVPECPQCREYMVETGRQVVQAASFAPKRPERLRGGAIIEAPFSMTLYMCPSCFTMEYALSEEDRSRIGDRLSRDPEADRK
;
A
#
# COMPACT_ATOMS: atom_id res chain seq x y z
N MET A 1 0.38 16.48 35.48
CA MET A 1 -0.54 15.66 34.67
C MET A 1 -1.15 16.46 33.51
N ARG A 2 -1.65 17.69 33.74
CA ARG A 2 -2.26 18.58 32.72
C ARG A 2 -1.55 18.71 31.35
N GLY A 3 -0.22 18.81 31.29
CA GLY A 3 0.49 18.97 30.01
C GLY A 3 0.60 17.70 29.15
N LYS A 4 0.44 16.51 29.74
CA LYS A 4 0.42 15.24 28.97
C LYS A 4 -0.90 15.09 28.22
N ASP A 5 -1.99 15.54 28.83
CA ASP A 5 -3.34 15.45 28.26
C ASP A 5 -3.48 16.43 27.08
N GLU A 6 -2.90 17.63 27.18
CA GLU A 6 -2.85 18.60 26.07
C GLU A 6 -2.02 18.11 24.86
N ALA A 7 -0.96 17.35 25.11
CA ALA A 7 -0.14 16.78 24.03
C ALA A 7 -0.86 15.65 23.29
N LEU A 8 -1.62 14.82 24.01
CA LEU A 8 -2.43 13.76 23.43
C LEU A 8 -3.56 14.32 22.56
N LEU A 9 -4.31 15.29 23.06
CA LEU A 9 -5.39 15.93 22.29
C LEU A 9 -4.86 16.52 20.98
N ARG A 10 -3.72 17.22 21.02
CA ARG A 10 -3.10 17.78 19.82
C ARG A 10 -2.69 16.70 18.82
N TYR A 11 -2.23 15.56 19.31
CA TYR A 11 -1.88 14.42 18.46
C TYR A 11 -3.11 13.88 17.74
N GLU A 12 -4.19 13.63 18.49
CA GLU A 12 -5.47 13.14 17.96
C GLU A 12 -6.05 14.12 16.93
N ASP A 13 -6.12 15.43 17.26
CA ASP A 13 -6.59 16.48 16.35
C ASP A 13 -5.77 16.53 15.05
N THR A 14 -4.45 16.35 15.15
CA THR A 14 -3.55 16.36 13.98
C THR A 14 -3.78 15.14 13.11
N VAL A 15 -3.95 13.97 13.73
CA VAL A 15 -4.24 12.72 13.02
C VAL A 15 -5.58 12.83 12.29
N GLU A 16 -6.62 13.31 12.94
CA GLU A 16 -7.94 13.52 12.32
C GLU A 16 -7.86 14.48 11.13
N ALA A 17 -7.18 15.62 11.27
CA ALA A 17 -7.01 16.57 10.18
C ALA A 17 -6.29 15.96 8.97
N ILE A 18 -5.25 15.14 9.19
CA ILE A 18 -4.55 14.44 8.10
C ILE A 18 -5.48 13.42 7.41
N LEU A 19 -6.27 12.67 8.20
CA LEU A 19 -7.19 11.68 7.66
C LEU A 19 -8.30 12.32 6.81
N ASP A 20 -8.80 13.50 7.20
CA ASP A 20 -9.82 14.25 6.46
C ASP A 20 -9.31 14.77 5.09
N GLU A 21 -8.01 15.03 4.96
CA GLU A 21 -7.38 15.46 3.71
C GLU A 21 -7.08 14.31 2.74
N GLN A 22 -7.06 13.06 3.23
CA GLN A 22 -6.70 11.90 2.45
C GLN A 22 -7.85 11.40 1.56
N GLU A 23 -7.55 11.17 0.28
CA GLU A 23 -8.49 10.54 -0.66
C GLU A 23 -8.82 9.10 -0.26
N PHE A 24 -7.83 8.37 0.27
CA PHE A 24 -7.98 6.99 0.69
C PHE A 24 -7.49 6.80 2.13
N VAL A 25 -8.36 6.21 2.94
CA VAL A 25 -8.13 5.99 4.37
C VAL A 25 -8.29 4.50 4.68
N PRO A 26 -7.21 3.70 4.58
CA PRO A 26 -7.29 2.27 4.89
C PRO A 26 -7.36 2.01 6.39
N GLU A 27 -7.97 0.89 6.76
CA GLU A 27 -7.93 0.35 8.12
C GLU A 27 -6.65 -0.47 8.36
N CYS A 28 -6.07 -0.32 9.54
CA CYS A 28 -4.92 -1.09 9.98
C CYS A 28 -5.30 -2.55 10.19
N PRO A 29 -4.59 -3.53 9.60
CA PRO A 29 -4.92 -4.95 9.78
C PRO A 29 -4.66 -5.46 11.21
N GLN A 30 -3.88 -4.74 12.02
CA GLN A 30 -3.56 -5.13 13.40
C GLN A 30 -4.60 -4.67 14.41
N CYS A 31 -5.01 -3.39 14.37
CA CYS A 31 -5.90 -2.80 15.36
C CYS A 31 -7.20 -2.21 14.79
N ARG A 32 -7.38 -2.24 13.46
CA ARG A 32 -8.54 -1.71 12.71
C ARG A 32 -8.77 -0.20 12.83
N GLU A 33 -7.74 0.52 13.25
CA GLU A 33 -7.73 1.98 13.25
C GLU A 33 -7.33 2.51 11.88
N TYR A 34 -7.80 3.71 11.54
CA TYR A 34 -7.46 4.34 10.27
C TYR A 34 -5.98 4.71 10.17
N MET A 35 -5.40 4.57 8.99
CA MET A 35 -3.98 4.81 8.74
C MET A 35 -3.76 6.09 7.94
N VAL A 36 -2.64 6.76 8.24
CA VAL A 36 -2.22 7.97 7.55
C VAL A 36 -1.24 7.66 6.41
N GLU A 37 -1.40 8.30 5.25
CA GLU A 37 -0.45 8.27 4.14
C GLU A 37 0.84 8.99 4.59
N THR A 38 1.96 8.29 4.47
CA THR A 38 3.29 8.80 4.88
C THR A 38 4.19 9.10 3.69
N GLY A 39 3.80 8.68 2.50
CA GLY A 39 4.51 8.99 1.27
C GLY A 39 4.37 7.90 0.21
N ARG A 40 5.20 8.02 -0.83
CA ARG A 40 5.22 7.08 -1.96
C ARG A 40 6.64 6.61 -2.23
N GLN A 41 6.77 5.35 -2.60
CA GLN A 41 8.04 4.71 -2.95
C GLN A 41 7.93 4.09 -4.34
N VAL A 42 8.97 4.30 -5.16
CA VAL A 42 9.13 3.62 -6.45
C VAL A 42 10.20 2.55 -6.30
N VAL A 43 9.83 1.30 -6.60
CA VAL A 43 10.74 0.17 -6.60
C VAL A 43 11.31 0.01 -8.00
N GLN A 44 12.64 0.12 -8.13
CA GLN A 44 13.34 0.04 -9.41
C GLN A 44 13.73 -1.40 -9.75
N ALA A 45 13.93 -1.68 -11.04
CA ALA A 45 14.29 -3.02 -11.53
C ALA A 45 15.59 -3.56 -10.91
N ALA A 46 16.58 -2.69 -10.67
CA ALA A 46 17.83 -3.08 -10.03
C ALA A 46 17.67 -3.52 -8.55
N SER A 47 16.57 -3.12 -7.90
CA SER A 47 16.31 -3.37 -6.47
C SER A 47 15.26 -4.47 -6.23
N PHE A 48 14.77 -5.14 -7.28
CA PHE A 48 13.66 -6.07 -7.18
C PHE A 48 13.88 -7.37 -7.94
N ALA A 49 13.76 -8.49 -7.24
CA ALA A 49 13.77 -9.81 -7.83
C ALA A 49 12.32 -10.36 -7.91
N PRO A 50 11.68 -10.31 -9.08
CA PRO A 50 10.29 -10.73 -9.20
C PRO A 50 10.12 -12.23 -9.03
N LYS A 51 9.10 -12.62 -8.26
CA LYS A 51 8.66 -14.02 -8.16
C LYS A 51 7.92 -14.43 -9.43
N ARG A 52 8.30 -15.59 -9.97
CA ARG A 52 7.76 -16.19 -11.20
C ARG A 52 7.14 -17.55 -10.91
N PRO A 53 5.85 -17.63 -10.52
CA PRO A 53 5.17 -18.89 -10.30
C PRO A 53 5.03 -19.71 -11.58
N GLU A 54 5.08 -21.04 -11.47
CA GLU A 54 4.90 -21.95 -12.61
C GLU A 54 3.55 -21.77 -13.30
N ARG A 55 2.50 -21.44 -12.54
CA ARG A 55 1.15 -21.17 -13.09
C ARG A 55 1.14 -20.01 -14.09
N LEU A 56 2.08 -19.07 -13.98
CA LEU A 56 2.25 -17.97 -14.92
C LEU A 56 3.25 -18.29 -16.04
N ARG A 57 3.69 -19.56 -16.18
CA ARG A 57 4.60 -20.06 -17.23
C ARG A 57 5.88 -19.21 -17.38
N GLY A 58 6.46 -18.81 -16.24
CA GLY A 58 7.66 -17.97 -16.20
C GLY A 58 7.38 -16.46 -16.21
N GLY A 59 6.12 -16.04 -16.32
CA GLY A 59 5.70 -14.67 -16.09
C GLY A 59 5.83 -14.25 -14.62
N ALA A 60 6.17 -12.99 -14.41
CA ALA A 60 6.28 -12.40 -13.07
C ALA A 60 4.92 -11.85 -12.60
N ILE A 61 4.60 -12.03 -11.31
CA ILE A 61 3.39 -11.47 -10.70
C ILE A 61 3.42 -9.94 -10.80
N ILE A 62 4.55 -9.35 -10.43
CA ILE A 62 4.82 -7.91 -10.49
C ILE A 62 6.14 -7.73 -11.23
N GLU A 63 6.21 -6.73 -12.10
CA GLU A 63 7.45 -6.27 -12.71
C GLU A 63 7.75 -4.85 -12.28
N ALA A 64 9.03 -4.60 -12.04
CA ALA A 64 9.54 -3.26 -11.77
C ALA A 64 9.80 -2.52 -13.09
N PRO A 65 9.66 -1.18 -13.12
CA PRO A 65 9.33 -0.35 -11.97
C PRO A 65 7.85 -0.44 -11.58
N PHE A 66 7.58 -0.33 -10.28
CA PHE A 66 6.24 -0.15 -9.73
C PHE A 66 6.29 0.79 -8.54
N SER A 67 5.16 1.38 -8.20
CA SER A 67 5.02 2.35 -7.14
C SER A 67 4.06 1.88 -6.05
N MET A 68 4.34 2.32 -4.83
CA MET A 68 3.57 1.99 -3.65
C MET A 68 3.32 3.25 -2.84
N THR A 69 2.14 3.36 -2.27
CA THR A 69 1.81 4.32 -1.23
C THR A 69 2.03 3.66 0.14
N LEU A 70 2.68 4.40 1.05
CA LEU A 70 3.03 3.93 2.38
C LEU A 70 2.04 4.51 3.38
N TYR A 71 1.52 3.66 4.26
CA TYR A 71 0.60 4.05 5.32
C TYR A 71 1.17 3.69 6.68
N MET A 72 0.88 4.51 7.69
CA MET A 72 1.26 4.27 9.08
C MET A 72 0.03 4.35 9.98
N CYS A 73 -0.13 3.38 10.88
CA CYS A 73 -1.20 3.41 11.87
C CYS A 73 -0.81 4.30 13.06
N PRO A 74 -1.52 5.41 13.34
CA PRO A 74 -1.20 6.29 14.46
C PRO A 74 -1.37 5.63 15.84
N SER A 75 -2.15 4.54 15.92
CA SER A 75 -2.45 3.86 17.20
C SER A 75 -1.43 2.79 17.58
N CYS A 76 -0.90 2.05 16.60
CA CYS A 76 0.04 0.94 16.86
C CYS A 76 1.36 1.04 16.09
N PHE A 77 1.53 2.08 15.28
CA PHE A 77 2.73 2.36 14.47
C PHE A 77 3.09 1.25 13.47
N THR A 78 2.14 0.38 13.13
CA THR A 78 2.29 -0.58 12.03
C THR A 78 2.33 0.15 10.70
N MET A 79 3.30 -0.20 9.85
CA MET A 79 3.42 0.29 8.48
C MET A 79 2.77 -0.69 7.52
N GLU A 80 2.02 -0.17 6.55
CA GLU A 80 1.46 -0.94 5.45
C GLU A 80 1.83 -0.29 4.11
N TYR A 81 1.89 -1.11 3.06
CA TYR A 81 2.26 -0.66 1.73
C TYR A 81 1.16 -1.08 0.74
N ALA A 82 0.56 -0.11 0.07
CA ALA A 82 -0.43 -0.38 -0.96
C ALA A 82 0.18 -0.09 -2.34
N LEU A 83 -0.01 -1.00 -3.30
CA LEU A 83 0.34 -0.73 -4.69
C LEU A 83 -0.46 0.46 -5.23
N SER A 84 0.16 1.28 -6.09
CA SER A 84 -0.56 2.34 -6.78
C SER A 84 -1.76 1.78 -7.57
N GLU A 85 -2.76 2.61 -7.84
CA GLU A 85 -3.92 2.19 -8.62
C GLU A 85 -3.53 1.68 -10.02
N GLU A 86 -2.62 2.38 -10.70
CA GLU A 86 -2.11 1.99 -12.02
C GLU A 86 -1.41 0.63 -11.96
N ASP A 87 -0.56 0.42 -10.97
CA ASP A 87 0.16 -0.85 -10.80
C ASP A 87 -0.81 -1.98 -10.42
N ARG A 88 -1.82 -1.72 -9.59
CA ARG A 88 -2.89 -2.69 -9.24
C ARG A 88 -3.66 -3.13 -10.48
N SER A 89 -4.09 -2.18 -11.32
CA SER A 89 -4.79 -2.49 -12.58
C SER A 89 -3.92 -3.33 -13.51
N ARG A 90 -2.66 -2.93 -13.73
CA ARG A 90 -1.73 -3.67 -14.59
C ARG A 90 -1.50 -5.10 -14.10
N ILE A 91 -1.41 -5.31 -12.80
CA ILE A 91 -1.27 -6.64 -12.20
C ILE A 91 -2.57 -7.45 -12.35
N GLY A 92 -3.72 -6.83 -12.11
CA GLY A 92 -5.03 -7.45 -12.29
C GLY A 92 -5.24 -7.96 -13.71
N ASP A 93 -4.92 -7.14 -14.71
CA ASP A 93 -4.96 -7.51 -16.13
C ASP A 93 -4.02 -8.66 -16.45
N ARG A 94 -2.81 -8.66 -15.88
CA ARG A 94 -1.84 -9.73 -16.10
C ARG A 94 -2.30 -11.06 -15.49
N LEU A 95 -2.91 -11.02 -14.31
CA LEU A 95 -3.37 -12.22 -13.61
C LEU A 95 -4.71 -12.75 -14.15
N SER A 96 -5.52 -11.90 -14.79
CA SER A 96 -6.79 -12.29 -15.41
C SER A 96 -6.66 -12.86 -16.82
N ARG A 97 -5.55 -12.58 -17.52
CA ARG A 97 -5.22 -13.22 -18.79
C ARG A 97 -5.07 -14.72 -18.57
N ASP A 98 -5.96 -15.49 -19.19
CA ASP A 98 -5.82 -16.93 -19.29
C ASP A 98 -4.63 -17.26 -20.21
N PRO A 99 -3.55 -17.88 -19.70
CA PRO A 99 -2.42 -18.30 -20.54
C PRO A 99 -2.83 -19.31 -21.63
N GLU A 100 -4.05 -19.88 -21.57
CA GLU A 100 -4.58 -20.81 -22.55
C GLU A 100 -5.36 -20.15 -23.70
N ALA A 101 -5.88 -18.92 -23.51
CA ALA A 101 -6.71 -18.23 -24.51
C ALA A 101 -5.90 -17.61 -25.67
N ASP A 102 -4.64 -17.21 -25.42
CA ASP A 102 -3.72 -16.66 -26.44
C ASP A 102 -3.16 -17.72 -27.41
N ARG A 103 -3.66 -18.96 -27.33
CA ARG A 103 -3.24 -20.11 -28.18
C ARG A 103 -4.19 -20.38 -29.35
N LYS A 104 -5.12 -19.48 -29.68
CA LYS A 104 -6.06 -19.66 -30.79
C LYS A 104 -5.83 -18.68 -31.93
#